data_AF-A0AAW9Q3L1-F1
#
_entry.id   AF-A0AAW9Q3L1-F1
#
_cell.length_a   1.000
_cell.length_b   1.000
_cell.length_c   1.000
_cell.angle_alpha   90.00
_cell.angle_beta   90.00
_cell.angle_gamma   90.00
#
_symmetry.space_group_name_H-M   'P 1'
#
loop_
_entity.id
_entity.type
_entity.pdbx_description
1 polymer ?
#
loop_
_entity_poly.entity_id
_entity_poly.type
_entity_poly.pdbx_seq_one_letter_code
_entity_poly.pdbx_strand_id
1 'polypeptide(L)'
;MANQPESVSDAGKKVYPRMWTFFLAGLEVGLRLFGLYFLFSFAGGIVAGVLSIGSRSPLNQSPIFFVIIIVVIVGLVWYYTRWSISEVPLAVETELSSSQGVQRSWDLTAAAVGRVQLIVFVAFLVTIPIQAVTNYLPSYFLRLIPVNSFAFWMVYIVNLLISLLGGVIVLPFWQSIKAVMYYDLRSRREGIDLQLRDR
;
A
#
# COMPACT_ATOMS: atom_id res chain seq x y z
N MET A 1 17.99 28.59 7.90
CA MET A 1 18.19 28.23 6.46
C MET A 1 17.31 27.03 6.06
N ALA A 2 16.01 27.02 6.41
CA ALA A 2 15.19 25.81 6.42
C ALA A 2 14.24 25.64 5.21
N ASN A 3 14.45 26.35 4.10
CA ASN A 3 13.48 26.40 2.98
C ASN A 3 14.12 26.42 1.58
N GLN A 4 15.40 26.08 1.45
CA GLN A 4 15.95 25.85 0.11
C GLN A 4 15.61 24.42 -0.34
N PRO A 5 14.95 24.24 -1.49
CA PRO A 5 14.72 22.90 -2.02
C PRO A 5 16.08 22.25 -2.24
N GLU A 6 16.34 21.13 -1.56
CA GLU A 6 17.52 20.31 -1.86
C GLU A 6 17.48 19.92 -3.34
N SER A 7 18.63 20.02 -4.02
CA SER A 7 18.68 19.62 -5.41
C SER A 7 18.39 18.12 -5.53
N VAL A 8 17.65 17.73 -6.57
CA VAL A 8 17.34 16.31 -6.83
C VAL A 8 18.61 15.45 -6.89
N SER A 9 19.72 16.04 -7.36
CA SER A 9 21.03 15.40 -7.42
C SER A 9 21.59 15.11 -6.02
N ASP A 10 21.47 16.04 -5.08
CA ASP A 10 22.00 15.88 -3.73
C ASP A 10 21.17 14.89 -2.90
N ALA A 11 19.85 14.92 -3.05
CA ALA A 11 18.97 13.90 -2.49
C ALA A 11 19.31 12.49 -3.04
N GLY A 12 19.55 12.39 -4.36
CA GLY A 12 19.93 11.14 -5.01
C GLY A 12 21.22 10.54 -4.47
N LYS A 13 22.27 11.35 -4.26
CA LYS A 13 23.56 10.89 -3.69
C LYS A 13 23.40 10.23 -2.32
N LYS A 14 22.39 10.64 -1.54
CA LYS A 14 22.12 10.12 -0.19
C LYS A 14 21.27 8.85 -0.20
N VAL A 15 20.34 8.74 -1.16
CA VAL A 15 19.38 7.63 -1.24
C VAL A 15 19.91 6.45 -2.07
N TYR A 16 20.56 6.70 -3.22
CA TYR A 16 20.98 5.64 -4.14
C TYR A 16 21.92 4.57 -3.53
N PRO A 17 22.93 4.92 -2.70
CA PRO A 17 23.79 3.91 -2.07
C PRO A 17 23.02 2.97 -1.13
N ARG A 18 21.86 3.41 -0.65
CA ARG A 18 21.02 2.70 0.33
C ARG A 18 19.86 1.94 -0.32
N MET A 19 19.76 1.87 -1.66
CA MET A 19 18.66 1.18 -2.35
C MET A 19 18.40 -0.25 -1.85
N TRP A 20 19.45 -0.98 -1.46
CA TRP A 20 19.31 -2.31 -0.87
C TRP A 20 18.54 -2.29 0.46
N THR A 21 18.74 -1.27 1.31
CA THR A 21 17.98 -1.14 2.56
C THR A 21 16.50 -0.83 2.32
N PHE A 22 16.19 -0.04 1.28
CA PHE A 22 14.81 0.18 0.85
C PHE A 22 14.17 -1.10 0.30
N PHE A 23 14.92 -1.85 -0.52
CA PHE A 23 14.45 -3.12 -1.04
C PHE A 23 14.17 -4.12 0.08
N LEU A 24 15.08 -4.25 1.06
CA LEU A 24 14.87 -5.10 2.23
C LEU A 24 13.66 -4.65 3.05
N ALA A 25 13.47 -3.34 3.24
CA ALA A 25 12.31 -2.83 3.95
C ALA A 25 11.00 -3.13 3.23
N GLY A 26 10.98 -2.95 1.91
CA GLY A 26 9.85 -3.34 1.06
C GLY A 26 9.57 -4.85 1.13
N LEU A 27 10.61 -5.67 1.09
CA LEU A 27 10.51 -7.13 1.21
C LEU A 27 10.00 -7.55 2.59
N GLU A 28 10.49 -6.94 3.67
CA GLU A 28 10.00 -7.21 5.02
C GLU A 28 8.53 -6.83 5.19
N VAL A 29 8.11 -5.65 4.70
CA VAL A 29 6.69 -5.25 4.72
C VAL A 29 5.86 -6.20 3.86
N GLY A 30 6.35 -6.58 2.68
CA GLY A 30 5.71 -7.55 1.80
C GLY A 30 5.51 -8.91 2.46
N LEU A 31 6.54 -9.45 3.13
CA LEU A 31 6.46 -10.70 3.87
C LEU A 31 5.48 -10.64 5.05
N ARG A 32 5.48 -9.53 5.81
CA ARG A 32 4.52 -9.34 6.92
C ARG A 32 3.08 -9.30 6.41
N LEU A 33 2.82 -8.57 5.32
CA LEU A 33 1.49 -8.51 4.70
C LEU A 33 1.07 -9.84 4.09
N PHE A 34 1.99 -10.56 3.44
CA PHE A 34 1.74 -11.88 2.90
C PHE A 34 1.39 -12.89 4.00
N GLY A 35 2.17 -12.91 5.09
CA GLY A 35 1.90 -13.77 6.24
C GLY A 35 0.54 -13.46 6.89
N LEU A 36 0.19 -12.17 7.00
CA LEU A 36 -1.10 -11.73 7.51
C LEU A 36 -2.26 -12.13 6.58
N TYR A 37 -2.11 -11.95 5.27
CA TYR A 37 -3.08 -12.41 4.27
C TYR A 37 -3.29 -13.92 4.36
N PHE A 38 -2.20 -14.69 4.47
CA PHE A 38 -2.26 -16.14 4.60
C PHE A 38 -2.99 -16.54 5.89
N LEU A 39 -2.66 -15.91 7.03
CA LEU A 39 -3.30 -16.18 8.32
C LEU A 39 -4.80 -15.89 8.27
N PHE A 40 -5.20 -14.73 7.75
CA PHE A 40 -6.62 -14.38 7.60
C PHE A 40 -7.36 -15.29 6.63
N SER A 41 -6.75 -15.63 5.50
CA SER A 41 -7.34 -16.52 4.50
C SER A 41 -7.49 -17.95 5.04
N PHE A 42 -6.49 -18.42 5.80
CA PHE A 42 -6.52 -19.73 6.43
C PHE A 42 -7.60 -19.81 7.52
N ALA A 43 -7.63 -18.82 8.43
CA ALA A 43 -8.67 -18.72 9.46
C ALA A 43 -10.07 -18.60 8.84
N GLY A 44 -10.22 -17.74 7.83
CA GLY A 44 -11.48 -17.59 7.08
C GLY A 44 -11.90 -18.88 6.37
N GLY A 45 -10.93 -19.63 5.82
CA GLY A 45 -11.15 -20.93 5.19
C GLY A 45 -11.65 -21.99 6.17
N ILE A 46 -11.09 -22.05 7.38
CA ILE A 46 -11.56 -22.95 8.45
C ILE A 46 -13.00 -22.59 8.84
N VAL A 47 -13.27 -21.31 9.13
CA VAL A 47 -14.60 -20.84 9.50
C VAL A 47 -15.61 -21.17 8.41
N ALA A 48 -15.27 -20.86 7.16
CA ALA A 48 -16.11 -21.19 6.02
C ALA A 48 -16.34 -22.71 5.89
N GLY A 49 -15.29 -23.51 6.03
CA GLY A 49 -15.36 -24.98 6.02
C GLY A 49 -16.31 -25.53 7.07
N VAL A 50 -16.20 -25.07 8.33
CA VAL A 50 -17.11 -25.49 9.42
C VAL A 50 -18.54 -25.08 9.12
N LEU A 51 -18.76 -23.84 8.67
CA LEU A 51 -20.10 -23.34 8.35
C LEU A 51 -20.73 -24.04 7.13
N SER A 52 -19.91 -24.64 6.26
CA SER A 52 -20.41 -25.42 5.13
C SER A 52 -21.02 -26.77 5.55
N ILE A 53 -20.65 -27.27 6.72
CA ILE A 53 -21.14 -28.54 7.26
C ILE A 53 -22.58 -28.32 7.73
N GLY A 54 -23.54 -28.59 6.84
CA GLY A 54 -24.97 -28.48 7.08
C GLY A 54 -25.69 -27.39 6.29
N SER A 55 -24.97 -26.52 5.56
CA SER A 55 -25.58 -25.54 4.67
C SER A 55 -25.92 -26.15 3.30
N ARG A 56 -27.14 -25.92 2.81
CA ARG A 56 -27.59 -26.38 1.47
C ARG A 56 -27.17 -25.47 0.32
N SER A 57 -26.67 -24.27 0.63
CA SER A 57 -26.24 -23.25 -0.33
C SER A 57 -24.73 -23.15 -0.41
N PRO A 58 -24.14 -22.88 -1.59
CA PRO A 58 -22.71 -22.57 -1.70
C PRO A 58 -22.29 -21.41 -0.79
N LEU A 59 -21.17 -21.56 -0.08
CA LEU A 59 -20.65 -20.57 0.87
C LEU A 59 -20.48 -19.18 0.24
N ASN A 60 -20.01 -19.12 -1.00
CA ASN A 60 -19.76 -17.87 -1.74
C ASN A 60 -21.04 -17.05 -2.05
N GLN A 61 -22.22 -17.60 -1.76
CA GLN A 61 -23.50 -16.92 -1.89
C GLN A 61 -24.11 -16.57 -0.52
N SER A 62 -23.47 -16.97 0.58
CA SER A 62 -23.92 -16.68 1.94
C SER A 62 -23.55 -15.24 2.35
N PRO A 63 -24.46 -14.49 3.02
CA PRO A 63 -24.11 -13.19 3.63
C PRO A 63 -22.89 -13.27 4.54
N ILE A 64 -22.67 -14.40 5.22
CA ILE A 64 -21.55 -14.61 6.14
C ILE A 64 -20.21 -14.58 5.40
N PHE A 65 -20.16 -15.06 4.15
CA PHE A 65 -18.95 -15.02 3.34
C PHE A 65 -18.51 -13.59 3.03
N PHE A 66 -19.46 -12.72 2.70
CA PHE A 66 -19.17 -11.29 2.50
C PHE A 66 -18.67 -10.62 3.78
N VAL A 67 -19.23 -10.97 4.94
CA VAL A 67 -18.74 -10.46 6.24
C VAL A 67 -17.30 -10.89 6.48
N ILE A 68 -16.95 -12.15 6.22
CA ILE A 68 -15.57 -12.65 6.35
C ILE A 68 -14.64 -11.85 5.43
N ILE A 69 -14.99 -11.65 4.15
CA ILE A 69 -14.20 -10.86 3.21
C ILE A 69 -13.98 -9.44 3.73
N ILE A 70 -15.03 -8.78 4.22
CA ILE A 70 -14.95 -7.42 4.75
C ILE A 70 -13.99 -7.38 5.94
N VAL A 71 -14.09 -8.33 6.87
CA VAL A 71 -13.18 -8.40 8.03
C VAL A 71 -11.73 -8.58 7.60
N VAL A 72 -11.46 -9.45 6.62
CA VAL A 72 -10.11 -9.65 6.08
C VAL A 72 -9.59 -8.37 5.42
N ILE A 73 -10.40 -7.71 4.59
CA ILE A 73 -10.02 -6.45 3.93
C ILE A 73 -9.73 -5.36 4.97
N VAL A 74 -10.62 -5.16 5.94
CA VAL A 74 -10.47 -4.14 6.99
C VAL A 74 -9.22 -4.42 7.82
N GLY A 75 -8.98 -5.68 8.19
CA GLY A 75 -7.77 -6.10 8.88
C GLY A 75 -6.51 -5.77 8.08
N LEU A 76 -6.44 -6.21 6.82
CA LEU A 76 -5.31 -5.96 5.94
C LEU A 76 -5.04 -4.46 5.74
N VAL A 77 -6.09 -3.65 5.51
CA VAL A 77 -5.95 -2.19 5.37
C VAL A 77 -5.41 -1.58 6.67
N TRP A 78 -5.91 -2.01 7.83
CA TRP A 78 -5.43 -1.54 9.12
C TRP A 78 -3.92 -1.76 9.27
N TYR A 79 -3.42 -2.98 9.02
CA TYR A 79 -1.98 -3.27 9.11
C TYR A 79 -1.16 -2.58 8.01
N TYR A 80 -1.67 -2.56 6.77
CA TYR A 80 -1.00 -1.88 5.66
C TYR A 80 -0.72 -0.41 5.97
N THR A 81 -1.71 0.31 6.51
CA THR A 81 -1.54 1.73 6.83
C THR A 81 -0.40 2.00 7.80
N ARG A 82 -0.14 1.07 8.74
CA ARG A 82 0.94 1.18 9.73
C ARG A 82 2.34 1.05 9.13
N TRP A 83 2.48 0.28 8.06
CA TRP A 83 3.76 0.05 7.39
C TRP A 83 3.91 0.89 6.11
N SER A 84 2.85 1.57 5.69
CA SER A 84 2.79 2.31 4.41
C SER A 84 3.85 3.40 4.26
N ILE A 85 4.30 3.99 5.38
CA ILE A 85 5.29 5.07 5.37
C ILE A 85 6.72 4.61 5.63
N SER A 86 7.02 3.31 5.77
CA SER A 86 8.36 2.81 6.16
C SER A 86 9.51 3.31 5.29
N GLU A 87 9.26 3.56 4.00
CA GLU A 87 10.23 4.11 3.06
C GLU A 87 10.66 5.55 3.42
N VAL A 88 9.76 6.36 4.00
CA VAL A 88 10.02 7.79 4.24
C VAL A 88 11.00 8.01 5.40
N PRO A 89 10.85 7.38 6.58
CA PRO A 89 11.88 7.41 7.62
C PRO A 89 13.23 6.89 7.13
N LEU A 90 13.27 5.84 6.31
CA LEU A 90 14.53 5.31 5.77
C LEU A 90 15.25 6.32 4.87
N ALA A 91 14.49 7.12 4.11
CA ALA A 91 15.04 8.18 3.26
C ALA A 91 15.54 9.39 4.04
N VAL A 92 14.81 9.78 5.08
CA VAL A 92 15.06 11.03 5.82
C VAL A 92 16.01 10.82 7.00
N GLU A 93 15.89 9.70 7.71
CA GLU A 93 16.69 9.35 8.89
C GLU A 93 17.89 8.49 8.43
N THR A 94 19.10 9.06 8.51
CA THR A 94 20.33 8.51 7.91
C THR A 94 20.84 7.22 8.54
N GLU A 95 20.39 6.89 9.74
CA GLU A 95 20.98 5.81 10.56
C GLU A 95 20.10 4.57 10.68
N LEU A 96 18.91 4.57 10.08
CA LEU A 96 17.97 3.46 10.23
C LEU A 96 18.35 2.24 9.36
N SER A 97 18.36 1.07 9.98
CA SER A 97 18.28 -0.21 9.26
C SER A 97 16.86 -0.48 8.76
N SER A 98 16.71 -1.42 7.81
CA SER A 98 15.42 -1.84 7.23
C SER A 98 14.33 -2.08 8.29
N SER A 99 14.60 -2.97 9.26
CA SER A 99 13.67 -3.31 10.33
C SER A 99 13.35 -2.12 11.24
N GLN A 100 14.35 -1.29 11.57
CA GLN A 100 14.13 -0.07 12.34
C GLN A 100 13.25 0.93 11.59
N GLY A 101 13.38 1.05 10.27
CA GLY A 101 12.51 1.87 9.42
C GLY A 101 11.04 1.43 9.47
N VAL A 102 10.79 0.12 9.45
CA VAL A 102 9.42 -0.41 9.58
C VAL A 102 8.87 -0.21 10.99
N GLN A 103 9.67 -0.43 12.03
CA GLN A 103 9.26 -0.16 13.41
C GLN A 103 8.94 1.32 13.62
N ARG A 104 9.78 2.20 13.06
CA ARG A 104 9.59 3.65 13.10
C ARG A 104 8.27 4.08 12.47
N SER A 105 7.92 3.50 11.31
CA SER A 105 6.62 3.70 10.66
C SER A 105 5.46 3.30 11.55
N TRP A 106 5.58 2.16 12.24
CA TRP A 106 4.56 1.68 13.16
C TRP A 106 4.35 2.65 14.33
N ASP A 107 5.44 3.12 14.93
CA ASP A 107 5.40 3.99 16.10
C ASP A 107 4.81 5.37 15.75
N LEU A 108 5.18 5.92 14.59
CA LEU A 108 4.65 7.21 14.11
C LEU A 108 3.16 7.14 13.82
N THR A 109 2.70 6.07 13.18
CA THR A 109 1.28 5.89 12.82
C THR A 109 0.40 5.51 14.01
N ALA A 110 0.98 4.98 15.10
CA ALA A 110 0.24 4.54 16.29
C ALA A 110 -0.56 5.65 16.98
N ALA A 111 -0.06 6.88 16.97
CA ALA A 111 -0.72 8.00 17.64
C ALA A 111 -1.95 8.54 16.87
N ALA A 112 -2.08 8.21 15.57
CA ALA A 112 -3.07 8.83 14.71
C ALA A 112 -3.73 7.84 13.72
N VAL A 113 -3.94 6.60 14.16
CA VAL A 113 -4.42 5.49 13.32
C VAL A 113 -5.66 5.85 12.51
N GLY A 114 -6.70 6.40 13.14
CA GLY A 114 -7.94 6.76 12.45
C GLY A 114 -7.75 7.84 11.38
N ARG A 115 -6.88 8.83 11.64
CA ARG A 115 -6.57 9.89 10.66
C ARG A 115 -5.78 9.32 9.48
N VAL A 116 -4.77 8.50 9.76
CA VAL A 116 -3.96 7.81 8.75
C VAL A 116 -4.85 6.92 7.87
N GLN A 117 -5.76 6.15 8.47
CA GLN A 117 -6.71 5.32 7.73
C GLN A 117 -7.63 6.15 6.84
N LEU A 118 -8.16 7.27 7.34
CA LEU A 118 -9.00 8.16 6.54
C LEU A 118 -8.23 8.78 5.37
N ILE A 119 -6.98 9.22 5.58
CA ILE A 119 -6.12 9.76 4.51
C ILE A 119 -5.88 8.69 3.44
N VAL A 120 -5.49 7.48 3.84
CA VAL A 120 -5.25 6.36 2.90
C VAL A 120 -6.54 5.97 2.18
N PHE A 121 -7.68 5.97 2.86
CA PHE A 121 -8.98 5.68 2.26
C PHE A 121 -9.39 6.73 1.23
N VAL A 122 -9.28 8.01 1.55
CA VAL A 122 -9.56 9.11 0.62
C VAL A 122 -8.59 9.06 -0.57
N ALA A 123 -7.30 8.84 -0.33
CA ALA A 123 -6.32 8.67 -1.39
C ALA A 123 -6.67 7.50 -2.31
N PHE A 124 -7.09 6.36 -1.74
CA PHE A 124 -7.58 5.22 -2.51
C PHE A 124 -8.78 5.59 -3.38
N LEU A 125 -9.79 6.28 -2.84
CA LEU A 125 -10.96 6.73 -3.61
C LEU A 125 -10.56 7.61 -4.80
N VAL A 126 -9.59 8.50 -4.63
CA VAL A 126 -9.06 9.35 -5.71
C VAL A 126 -8.43 8.54 -6.83
N THR A 127 -7.85 7.37 -6.53
CA THR A 127 -7.27 6.50 -7.57
C THR A 127 -8.30 5.68 -8.35
N ILE A 128 -9.54 5.54 -7.85
CA ILE A 128 -10.57 4.68 -8.48
C ILE A 128 -10.83 5.03 -9.95
N PRO A 129 -11.03 6.29 -10.37
CA PRO A 129 -11.29 6.61 -11.77
C PRO A 129 -10.14 6.20 -12.69
N ILE A 130 -8.90 6.41 -12.23
CA ILE A 130 -7.70 6.04 -12.99
C ILE A 130 -7.63 4.52 -13.11
N GLN A 131 -7.82 3.78 -12.00
CA GLN A 131 -7.81 2.32 -11.99
C GLN A 131 -8.96 1.73 -12.81
N ALA A 132 -10.14 2.37 -12.82
CA ALA A 132 -11.28 1.97 -13.64
C ALA A 132 -10.91 1.96 -15.12
N VAL A 133 -10.30 3.04 -15.61
CA VAL A 133 -9.92 3.18 -17.02
C VAL A 133 -8.69 2.35 -17.38
N THR A 134 -7.70 2.26 -16.48
CA THR A 134 -6.40 1.68 -16.82
C THR A 134 -6.27 0.19 -16.51
N ASN A 135 -7.10 -0.33 -15.60
CA ASN A 135 -7.00 -1.72 -15.14
C ASN A 135 -8.32 -2.46 -15.34
N TYR A 136 -9.42 -1.96 -14.76
CA TYR A 136 -10.67 -2.72 -14.70
C TYR A 136 -11.39 -2.81 -16.04
N LEU A 137 -11.56 -1.69 -16.76
CA LEU A 137 -12.23 -1.68 -18.07
C LEU A 137 -11.47 -2.53 -19.10
N PRO A 138 -10.15 -2.38 -19.32
CA PRO A 138 -9.46 -3.18 -20.33
C PRO A 138 -9.42 -4.67 -19.96
N SER A 139 -9.26 -5.00 -18.67
CA SER A 139 -9.32 -6.39 -18.18
C SER A 139 -10.70 -7.03 -18.37
N TYR A 140 -11.78 -6.24 -18.33
CA TYR A 140 -13.12 -6.72 -18.62
C TYR A 140 -13.24 -7.16 -20.08
N PHE A 141 -12.79 -6.34 -21.02
CA PHE A 141 -12.79 -6.69 -22.44
C PHE A 141 -11.91 -7.90 -22.76
N LEU A 142 -10.76 -8.03 -22.10
CA LEU A 142 -9.87 -9.17 -22.28
C LEU A 142 -10.56 -10.52 -21.97
N ARG A 143 -11.49 -10.55 -21.01
CA ARG A 143 -12.23 -11.78 -20.64
C ARG A 143 -13.20 -12.26 -21.73
N LEU A 144 -13.53 -11.41 -22.70
CA LEU A 144 -14.42 -11.76 -23.81
C LEU A 144 -13.68 -12.50 -24.93
N ILE A 145 -12.35 -12.56 -24.87
CA ILE A 145 -11.51 -13.15 -25.92
C ILE A 145 -11.05 -14.56 -25.48
N PRO A 146 -11.14 -15.57 -26.36
CA PRO A 146 -10.62 -16.90 -26.07
C PRO A 146 -9.11 -16.90 -25.82
N VAL A 147 -8.68 -17.46 -24.68
CA VAL A 147 -7.29 -17.45 -24.19
C VAL A 147 -6.30 -18.14 -25.15
N ASN A 148 -6.78 -19.08 -25.96
CA ASN A 148 -5.99 -19.82 -26.94
C ASN A 148 -5.78 -19.08 -28.26
N SER A 149 -6.35 -17.88 -28.43
CA SER A 149 -6.21 -17.11 -29.66
C SER A 149 -4.97 -16.21 -29.65
N PHE A 150 -4.37 -15.98 -30.82
CA PHE A 150 -3.29 -14.99 -30.97
C PHE A 150 -3.76 -13.58 -30.59
N ALA A 151 -5.02 -13.24 -30.91
CA ALA A 151 -5.64 -11.96 -30.57
C ALA A 151 -5.67 -11.71 -29.05
N PHE A 152 -5.87 -12.75 -28.23
CA PHE A 152 -5.81 -12.63 -26.76
C PHE A 152 -4.47 -12.07 -26.29
N TRP A 153 -3.36 -12.62 -26.80
CA TRP A 153 -2.02 -12.18 -26.40
C TRP A 153 -1.72 -10.75 -26.83
N MET A 154 -2.18 -10.33 -28.01
CA MET A 154 -2.05 -8.95 -28.45
C MET A 154 -2.80 -7.98 -27.53
N VAL A 155 -4.07 -8.27 -27.21
CA VAL A 155 -4.88 -7.43 -26.32
C VAL A 155 -4.34 -7.46 -24.89
N TYR A 156 -3.81 -8.60 -24.44
CA TYR A 156 -3.15 -8.73 -23.14
C TYR A 156 -1.95 -7.79 -23.02
N ILE A 157 -1.09 -7.73 -24.04
CA ILE A 157 0.06 -6.80 -24.06
C ILE A 157 -0.43 -5.36 -24.00
N VAL A 158 -1.45 -5.00 -24.78
CA VAL A 158 -2.04 -3.65 -24.73
C VAL A 158 -2.61 -3.33 -23.34
N ASN A 159 -3.35 -4.27 -22.73
CA ASN A 159 -3.86 -4.15 -21.37
C ASN A 159 -2.72 -3.92 -20.36
N LEU A 160 -1.63 -4.69 -20.47
CA LEU A 160 -0.45 -4.53 -19.62
C LEU A 160 0.15 -3.14 -19.77
N LEU A 161 0.32 -2.63 -20.99
CA LEU A 161 0.85 -1.30 -21.25
C LEU A 161 -0.04 -0.20 -20.65
N ILE A 162 -1.36 -0.30 -20.82
CA ILE A 162 -2.31 0.64 -20.24
C ILE A 162 -2.26 0.61 -18.71
N SER A 163 -2.16 -0.58 -18.10
CA SER A 163 -1.99 -0.75 -16.65
C SER A 163 -0.70 -0.09 -16.15
N LEU A 164 0.42 -0.25 -16.87
CA LEU A 164 1.69 0.40 -16.54
C LEU A 164 1.57 1.92 -16.60
N LEU A 165 0.90 2.47 -17.62
CA LEU A 165 0.62 3.90 -17.73
C LEU A 165 -0.21 4.42 -16.55
N GLY A 166 -1.23 3.66 -16.13
CA GLY A 166 -1.98 3.95 -14.90
C GLY A 166 -1.07 4.00 -13.67
N GLY A 167 -0.15 3.03 -13.57
CA GLY A 167 0.87 3.00 -12.52
C GLY A 167 1.76 4.25 -12.50
N VAL A 168 2.25 4.69 -13.66
CA VAL A 168 3.09 5.90 -13.77
C VAL A 168 2.39 7.15 -13.23
N ILE A 169 1.06 7.25 -13.37
CA ILE A 169 0.26 8.37 -12.86
C ILE A 169 -0.01 8.22 -11.36
N VAL A 170 -0.35 7.01 -10.91
CA VAL A 170 -0.77 6.73 -9.53
C VAL A 170 0.40 6.69 -8.54
N LEU A 171 1.58 6.24 -8.98
CA LEU A 171 2.77 6.14 -8.14
C LEU A 171 3.20 7.48 -7.51
N PRO A 172 3.43 8.58 -8.27
CA PRO A 172 3.86 9.85 -7.67
C PRO A 172 2.82 10.40 -6.69
N PHE A 173 1.54 10.20 -6.95
CA PHE A 173 0.47 10.57 -6.03
C PHE A 173 0.61 9.89 -4.66
N TRP A 174 0.82 8.57 -4.64
CA TRP A 174 1.06 7.85 -3.38
C TRP A 174 2.32 8.32 -2.67
N GLN A 175 3.40 8.59 -3.41
CA GLN A 175 4.64 9.08 -2.82
C GLN A 175 4.46 10.46 -2.17
N SER A 176 3.70 11.36 -2.78
CA SER A 176 3.35 12.66 -2.17
C SER A 176 2.53 12.50 -0.89
N ILE A 177 1.51 11.63 -0.88
CA ILE A 177 0.71 11.36 0.33
C ILE A 177 1.59 10.82 1.47
N LYS A 178 2.46 9.84 1.18
CA LYS A 178 3.37 9.27 2.19
C LYS A 178 4.30 10.34 2.78
N ALA A 179 4.85 11.22 1.95
CA ALA A 179 5.75 12.29 2.39
C ALA A 179 5.05 13.31 3.30
N VAL A 180 3.87 13.80 2.90
CA VAL A 180 3.08 14.76 3.70
C VAL A 180 2.63 14.13 5.01
N MET A 181 2.14 12.89 4.97
CA MET A 181 1.73 12.15 6.15
C MET A 181 2.88 11.95 7.13
N TYR A 182 4.07 11.57 6.65
CA TYR A 182 5.24 11.45 7.50
C TYR A 182 5.59 12.79 8.19
N TYR A 183 5.59 13.89 7.43
CA TYR A 183 5.87 15.21 7.99
C TYR A 183 4.83 15.63 9.03
N ASP A 184 3.53 15.44 8.77
CA ASP A 184 2.46 15.76 9.72
C ASP A 184 2.57 14.92 11.01
N LEU A 185 2.76 13.59 10.88
CA LEU A 185 2.90 12.70 12.04
C LEU A 185 4.11 13.06 12.89
N ARG A 186 5.24 13.31 12.24
CA ARG A 186 6.49 13.63 12.95
C ARG A 186 6.44 15.02 13.57
N SER A 187 5.86 16.02 12.90
CA SER A 187 5.64 17.36 13.48
C SER A 187 4.76 17.30 14.74
N ARG A 188 3.65 16.56 14.69
CA ARG A 188 2.74 16.41 15.84
C ARG A 188 3.34 15.63 17.01
N ARG A 189 4.13 14.60 16.73
CA ARG A 189 4.65 13.69 17.76
C ARG A 189 5.96 14.17 18.36
N GLU A 190 6.81 14.79 17.55
CA GLU A 190 8.19 15.13 17.91
C GLU A 190 8.43 16.64 17.99
N GLY A 191 7.44 17.45 17.61
CA GLY A 191 7.54 18.90 17.71
C GLY A 191 8.68 19.48 16.88
N ILE A 192 8.97 18.89 15.71
CA ILE A 192 10.10 19.31 14.85
C ILE A 192 10.03 20.81 14.56
N ASP A 193 8.82 21.35 14.41
CA ASP A 193 8.57 22.77 14.17
C ASP A 193 9.01 23.66 15.35
N LEU A 194 8.98 23.14 16.57
CA LEU A 194 9.49 23.84 17.77
C LEU A 194 11.03 23.83 17.81
N GLN A 195 11.66 22.70 17.45
CA GLN A 195 13.12 22.58 17.43
C GLN A 195 13.77 23.43 16.33
N LEU A 196 13.04 23.74 15.26
CA LEU A 196 13.51 24.64 14.20
C LEU A 196 13.41 26.13 14.59
N ARG A 197 12.59 26.48 15.59
CA ARG A 197 12.44 27.86 16.08
C ARG A 197 13.49 28.26 17.11
N ASP A 198 14.04 27.29 17.83
CA ASP A 198 15.08 27.50 18.85
C ASP A 198 16.52 27.41 18.30
N ARG A 199 16.71 27.46 16.97
CA ARG A 199 18.02 27.47 16.30
C ARG A 199 18.22 28.68 15.39
#